data_AF-A0A840AXQ6-F1
#
_entry.id   AF-A0A840AXQ6-F1
#
_cell.length_a   1.000
_cell.length_b   1.000
_cell.length_c   1.000
_cell.angle_alpha   90.00
_cell.angle_beta   90.00
_cell.angle_gamma   90.00
#
_symmetry.space_group_name_H-M   'P 1'
#
loop_
_entity.id
_entity.type
_entity.pdbx_description
1 polymer ?
#
loop_
_entity_poly.entity_id
_entity_poly.type
_entity_poly.pdbx_seq_one_letter_code
_entity_poly.pdbx_strand_id
1 'polypeptide(L)'
;MAADGSVQKTESGVQALIARLRDQGVTAGKTEAERLVAGAEAEARTIIEKAEAEAKAKIDAARKQADAFQRAGEDALKQAARDVTLQLKERLTRRLADEVGKAIAGAMRDEEMLKRMILTLVGRVREESGVDASADVELLLPRSVVGLDDLRRKPEELHAGTLTHFVAAFTADMLRDGVRFGRADDPDGGIRIVMADRGISIDVTDKAVADALLVHMQPRFRALLEGVVT
;
A
#
# COMPACT_ATOMS: atom_id res chain seq x y z
N MET A 1 56.69 -82.91 76.49
CA MET A 1 57.16 -81.93 75.47
C MET A 1 56.36 -82.00 74.15
N ALA A 2 55.17 -82.62 74.09
CA ALA A 2 54.40 -82.76 72.82
C ALA A 2 53.21 -81.78 72.68
N ALA A 3 52.85 -81.04 73.74
CA ALA A 3 51.72 -80.10 73.73
C ALA A 3 52.07 -78.68 73.24
N ASP A 4 53.36 -78.33 73.18
CA ASP A 4 53.85 -76.99 72.83
C ASP A 4 53.97 -76.79 71.30
N GLY A 5 54.33 -77.86 70.57
CA GLY A 5 54.45 -77.84 69.10
C GLY A 5 53.12 -77.87 68.33
N SER A 6 52.00 -78.25 68.96
CA SER A 6 50.66 -78.22 68.33
C SER A 6 50.01 -76.84 68.43
N VAL A 7 50.31 -76.06 69.47
CA VAL A 7 49.80 -74.69 69.67
C VAL A 7 50.45 -73.71 68.70
N GLN A 8 51.78 -73.75 68.52
CA GLN A 8 52.50 -72.93 67.54
C GLN A 8 52.08 -73.19 66.07
N LYS A 9 51.77 -74.44 65.72
CA LYS A 9 51.27 -74.78 64.36
C LYS A 9 49.86 -74.23 64.10
N THR A 10 49.04 -74.13 65.13
CA THR A 10 47.68 -73.62 65.04
C THR A 10 47.66 -72.09 64.95
N GLU A 11 48.52 -71.39 65.71
CA GLU A 11 48.71 -69.93 65.59
C GLU A 11 49.24 -69.53 64.21
N SER A 12 50.25 -70.24 63.69
CA SER A 12 50.79 -70.02 62.34
C SER A 12 49.75 -70.24 61.23
N GLY A 13 48.89 -71.25 61.36
CA GLY A 13 47.80 -71.50 60.42
C GLY A 13 46.73 -70.41 60.43
N VAL A 14 46.40 -69.86 61.59
CA VAL A 14 45.45 -68.75 61.75
C VAL A 14 46.03 -67.46 61.17
N GLN A 15 47.30 -67.13 61.42
CA GLN A 15 47.95 -65.97 60.80
C GLN A 15 48.06 -66.08 59.28
N ALA A 16 48.39 -67.27 58.75
CA ALA A 16 48.43 -67.49 57.31
C ALA A 16 47.04 -67.32 56.66
N LEU A 17 45.97 -67.79 57.32
CA LEU A 17 44.60 -67.61 56.86
C LEU A 17 44.18 -66.13 56.90
N ILE A 18 44.50 -65.40 57.98
CA ILE A 18 44.23 -63.97 58.11
C ILE A 18 44.96 -63.18 57.02
N ALA A 19 46.24 -63.48 56.78
CA ALA A 19 47.02 -62.83 55.72
C ALA A 19 46.39 -63.09 54.34
N ARG A 20 45.95 -64.32 54.08
CA ARG A 20 45.31 -64.70 52.81
C ARG A 20 43.93 -64.04 52.63
N LEU A 21 43.12 -63.98 53.68
CA LEU A 21 41.84 -63.25 53.69
C LEU A 21 42.05 -61.75 53.48
N ARG A 22 43.09 -61.17 54.11
CA ARG A 22 43.43 -59.76 53.93
C ARG A 22 43.83 -59.48 52.48
N ASP A 23 44.70 -60.29 51.89
CA ASP A 23 45.13 -60.10 50.51
C ASP A 23 44.00 -60.33 49.51
N GLN A 24 43.14 -61.33 49.73
CA GLN A 24 41.96 -61.56 48.91
C GLN A 24 40.96 -60.41 49.03
N GLY A 25 40.73 -59.90 50.24
CA GLY A 25 39.85 -58.76 50.48
C GLY A 25 40.39 -57.45 49.87
N VAL A 26 41.70 -57.20 50.00
CA VAL A 26 42.34 -56.02 49.40
C VAL A 26 42.33 -56.10 47.87
N THR A 27 42.63 -57.27 47.31
CA THR A 27 42.60 -57.47 45.84
C THR A 27 41.18 -57.31 45.30
N ALA A 28 40.19 -57.97 45.92
CA ALA A 28 38.79 -57.84 45.52
C ALA A 28 38.27 -56.40 45.67
N GLY A 29 38.64 -55.70 46.74
CA GLY A 29 38.29 -54.29 46.96
C GLY A 29 38.93 -53.37 45.92
N LYS A 30 40.20 -53.59 45.55
CA LYS A 30 40.87 -52.83 44.48
C LYS A 30 40.18 -53.04 43.14
N THR A 31 39.89 -54.29 42.77
CA THR A 31 39.20 -54.60 41.50
C THR A 31 37.80 -53.99 41.45
N GLU A 32 37.04 -54.02 42.54
CA GLU A 32 35.70 -53.40 42.56
C GLU A 32 35.78 -51.87 42.54
N ALA A 33 36.76 -51.26 43.22
CA ALA A 33 37.00 -49.83 43.15
C ALA A 33 37.38 -49.39 41.73
N GLU A 34 38.27 -50.11 41.05
CA GLU A 34 38.64 -49.88 39.65
C GLU A 34 37.41 -49.98 38.73
N ARG A 35 36.54 -50.98 38.95
CA ARG A 35 35.29 -51.14 38.20
C ARG A 35 34.33 -49.96 38.40
N LEU A 36 34.18 -49.47 39.63
CA LEU A 36 33.33 -48.32 39.96
C LEU A 36 33.86 -47.03 39.34
N VAL A 37 35.17 -46.79 39.43
CA VAL A 37 35.81 -45.61 38.82
C VAL A 37 35.66 -45.64 37.30
N ALA A 38 35.91 -46.79 36.66
CA ALA A 38 35.73 -46.94 35.22
C ALA A 38 34.26 -46.71 34.78
N GLY A 39 33.30 -47.20 35.57
CA GLY A 39 31.87 -46.96 35.33
C GLY A 39 31.51 -45.48 35.44
N ALA A 40 31.96 -44.80 36.51
CA ALA A 40 31.71 -43.38 36.72
C ALA A 40 32.35 -42.52 35.62
N GLU A 41 33.57 -42.86 35.16
CA GLU A 41 34.22 -42.17 34.04
C GLU A 41 33.46 -42.35 32.73
N ALA A 42 32.92 -43.55 32.46
CA ALA A 42 32.13 -43.82 31.26
C ALA A 42 30.80 -43.04 31.27
N GLU A 43 30.12 -42.99 32.42
CA GLU A 43 28.91 -42.19 32.60
C GLU A 43 29.20 -40.69 32.44
N ALA A 44 30.28 -40.19 33.06
CA ALA A 44 30.69 -38.79 32.92
C ALA A 44 30.97 -38.41 31.46
N ARG A 45 31.66 -39.28 30.70
CA ARG A 45 31.87 -39.08 29.25
C ARG A 45 30.54 -39.01 28.49
N THR A 46 29.64 -39.94 28.76
CA THR A 46 28.32 -39.98 28.12
C THR A 46 27.50 -38.71 28.39
N ILE A 47 27.57 -38.19 29.63
CA ILE A 47 26.88 -36.94 30.00
C ILE A 47 27.46 -35.75 29.23
N ILE A 48 28.79 -35.65 29.11
CA ILE A 48 29.45 -34.59 28.36
C ILE A 48 29.11 -34.68 26.87
N GLU A 49 29.21 -35.85 26.26
CA GLU A 49 28.87 -36.06 24.85
C GLU A 49 27.42 -35.68 24.54
N LYS A 50 26.49 -36.05 25.43
CA LYS A 50 25.08 -35.67 25.29
C LYS A 50 24.89 -34.16 25.44
N ALA A 51 25.54 -33.54 26.42
CA ALA A 51 25.45 -32.09 26.62
C ALA A 51 26.01 -31.31 25.43
N GLU A 52 27.13 -31.75 24.86
CA GLU A 52 27.73 -31.16 23.65
C GLU A 52 26.83 -31.32 22.43
N ALA A 53 26.24 -32.51 22.25
CA ALA A 53 25.28 -32.75 21.16
C ALA A 53 24.04 -31.87 21.28
N GLU A 54 23.46 -31.75 22.48
CA GLU A 54 22.32 -30.86 22.74
C GLU A 54 22.67 -29.38 22.55
N ALA A 55 23.85 -28.95 23.00
CA ALA A 55 24.33 -27.58 22.82
C ALA A 55 24.49 -27.26 21.32
N LYS A 56 25.11 -28.17 20.56
CA LYS A 56 25.25 -28.04 19.10
C LYS A 56 23.89 -27.96 18.42
N ALA A 57 22.96 -28.85 18.76
CA ALA A 57 21.61 -28.84 18.20
C ALA A 57 20.88 -27.52 18.47
N LYS A 58 20.99 -26.95 19.68
CA LYS A 58 20.42 -25.65 20.03
C LYS A 58 21.04 -24.51 19.22
N ILE A 59 22.37 -24.50 19.08
CA ILE A 59 23.07 -23.48 18.28
C ILE A 59 22.67 -23.57 16.81
N ASP A 60 22.60 -24.78 16.25
CA ASP A 60 22.21 -24.99 14.85
C ASP A 60 20.75 -24.59 14.61
N ALA A 61 19.85 -24.89 15.54
CA ALA A 61 18.46 -24.45 15.49
C ALA A 61 18.35 -22.91 15.57
N ALA A 62 19.09 -22.28 16.50
CA ALA A 62 19.11 -20.82 16.65
C ALA A 62 19.65 -20.14 15.38
N ARG A 63 20.70 -20.68 14.76
CA ARG A 63 21.24 -20.17 13.48
C ARG A 63 20.22 -20.26 12.35
N LYS A 64 19.55 -21.41 12.20
CA LYS A 64 18.49 -21.57 11.19
C LYS A 64 17.34 -20.59 11.40
N GLN A 65 16.93 -20.35 12.64
CA GLN A 65 15.89 -19.37 12.97
C GLN A 65 16.35 -17.94 12.67
N ALA A 66 17.60 -17.59 13.01
CA ALA A 66 18.16 -16.27 12.71
C ALA A 66 18.22 -16.02 11.20
N ASP A 67 18.69 -16.99 10.41
CA ASP A 67 18.75 -16.89 8.94
C ASP A 67 17.34 -16.75 8.34
N ALA A 68 16.38 -17.53 8.83
CA ALA A 68 14.98 -17.44 8.40
C ALA A 68 14.37 -16.07 8.74
N PHE A 69 14.63 -15.56 9.94
CA PHE A 69 14.16 -14.25 10.38
C PHE A 69 14.79 -13.12 9.56
N GLN A 70 16.09 -13.19 9.28
CA GLN A 70 16.77 -12.20 8.43
C GLN A 70 16.16 -12.17 7.03
N ARG A 71 15.99 -13.33 6.39
CA ARG A 71 15.36 -13.41 5.06
C ARG A 71 13.93 -12.87 5.05
N ALA A 72 13.13 -13.25 6.05
CA ALA A 72 11.77 -12.74 6.20
C ALA A 72 11.76 -11.21 6.41
N GLY A 73 12.71 -10.68 7.19
CA GLY A 73 12.87 -9.25 7.39
C GLY A 73 13.26 -8.50 6.12
N GLU A 74 14.22 -9.02 5.35
CA GLU A 74 14.62 -8.45 4.06
C GLU A 74 13.46 -8.42 3.07
N ASP A 75 12.68 -9.49 2.99
CA ASP A 75 11.53 -9.56 2.08
C ASP A 75 10.39 -8.64 2.54
N ALA A 76 10.14 -8.55 3.85
CA ALA A 76 9.19 -7.58 4.40
C ALA A 76 9.58 -6.14 4.09
N LEU A 77 10.87 -5.79 4.18
CA LEU A 77 11.37 -4.46 3.82
C LEU A 77 11.22 -4.17 2.32
N LYS A 78 11.52 -5.14 1.44
CA LYS A 78 11.29 -4.99 -0.01
C LYS A 78 9.81 -4.75 -0.33
N GLN A 79 8.94 -5.51 0.34
CA GLN A 79 7.49 -5.33 0.17
C GLN A 79 7.04 -3.95 0.65
N ALA A 80 7.47 -3.52 1.84
CA ALA A 80 7.16 -2.20 2.37
C ALA A 80 7.63 -1.08 1.44
N ALA A 81 8.85 -1.18 0.88
CA ALA A 81 9.36 -0.20 -0.08
C ALA A 81 8.51 -0.14 -1.37
N ARG A 82 8.09 -1.30 -1.89
CA ARG A 82 7.18 -1.38 -3.02
C ARG A 82 5.84 -0.73 -2.71
N ASP A 83 5.26 -1.03 -1.55
CA ASP A 83 3.97 -0.50 -1.12
C ASP A 83 4.01 1.02 -0.96
N VAL A 84 5.07 1.55 -0.34
CA VAL A 84 5.29 3.01 -0.22
C VAL A 84 5.35 3.65 -1.61
N THR A 85 6.07 3.04 -2.54
CA THR A 85 6.20 3.56 -3.91
C THR A 85 4.85 3.57 -4.63
N LEU A 86 4.07 2.48 -4.55
CA LEU A 86 2.74 2.40 -5.14
C LEU A 86 1.78 3.43 -4.53
N GLN A 87 1.75 3.53 -3.20
CA GLN A 87 0.91 4.51 -2.50
C GLN A 87 1.28 5.95 -2.86
N LEU A 88 2.56 6.25 -3.05
CA LEU A 88 3.01 7.57 -3.48
C LEU A 88 2.51 7.86 -4.91
N LYS A 89 2.68 6.92 -5.84
CA LYS A 89 2.20 7.06 -7.23
C LYS A 89 0.70 7.31 -7.29
N GLU A 90 -0.08 6.55 -6.53
CA GLU A 90 -1.53 6.74 -6.48
C GLU A 90 -1.91 8.10 -5.89
N ARG A 91 -1.25 8.53 -4.80
CA ARG A 91 -1.50 9.84 -4.19
C ARG A 91 -1.17 10.98 -5.15
N LEU A 92 -0.06 10.91 -5.87
CA LEU A 92 0.30 11.90 -6.88
C LEU A 92 -0.69 11.92 -8.04
N THR A 93 -1.15 10.76 -8.52
CA THR A 93 -2.14 10.67 -9.60
C THR A 93 -3.48 11.29 -9.18
N ARG A 94 -3.96 10.98 -7.97
CA ARG A 94 -5.18 11.58 -7.42
C ARG A 94 -5.02 13.09 -7.26
N ARG A 95 -3.89 13.54 -6.71
CA ARG A 95 -3.62 14.96 -6.55
C ARG A 95 -3.59 15.71 -7.88
N LEU A 96 -3.00 15.11 -8.93
CA LEU A 96 -3.04 15.69 -10.28
C LEU A 96 -4.49 15.85 -10.77
N ALA A 97 -5.31 14.80 -10.64
CA ALA A 97 -6.71 14.86 -11.04
C ALA A 97 -7.47 15.97 -10.31
N ASP A 98 -7.27 16.11 -9.00
CA ASP A 98 -7.90 17.16 -8.20
C ASP A 98 -7.46 18.57 -8.66
N GLU A 99 -6.17 18.78 -8.91
CA GLU A 99 -5.64 20.08 -9.32
C GLU A 99 -6.07 20.44 -10.75
N VAL A 100 -6.10 19.48 -11.68
CA VAL A 100 -6.66 19.66 -13.03
C VAL A 100 -8.15 20.03 -12.93
N GLY A 101 -8.93 19.30 -12.13
CA GLY A 101 -10.34 19.60 -11.92
C GLY A 101 -10.58 21.01 -11.37
N LYS A 102 -9.79 21.45 -10.38
CA LYS A 102 -9.88 22.82 -9.84
C LYS A 102 -9.49 23.88 -10.86
N ALA A 103 -8.42 23.65 -11.63
CA ALA A 103 -7.97 24.60 -12.64
C ALA A 103 -9.04 24.79 -13.73
N ILE A 104 -9.67 23.70 -14.17
CA ILE A 104 -10.75 23.73 -15.16
C ILE A 104 -12.00 24.39 -14.59
N ALA A 105 -12.43 24.02 -13.38
CA ALA A 105 -13.55 24.67 -12.72
C ALA A 105 -13.32 26.18 -12.52
N GLY A 106 -12.08 26.60 -12.26
CA GLY A 106 -11.71 28.01 -12.23
C GLY A 106 -11.82 28.68 -13.60
N ALA A 107 -11.31 28.04 -14.65
CA ALA A 107 -11.36 28.54 -16.02
C ALA A 107 -12.80 28.61 -16.57
N MET A 108 -13.66 27.66 -16.22
CA MET A 108 -15.07 27.62 -16.65
C MET A 108 -15.97 28.66 -15.96
N ARG A 109 -15.48 29.30 -14.90
CA ARG A 109 -16.14 30.46 -14.28
C ARG A 109 -15.81 31.79 -14.96
N ASP A 110 -14.83 31.81 -15.86
CA ASP A 110 -14.50 33.00 -16.64
C ASP A 110 -15.57 33.23 -17.73
N GLU A 111 -16.26 34.37 -17.63
CA GLU A 111 -17.40 34.71 -18.51
C GLU A 111 -16.98 34.81 -19.99
N GLU A 112 -15.79 35.36 -20.26
CA GLU A 112 -15.27 35.51 -21.63
C GLU A 112 -14.89 34.15 -22.24
N MET A 113 -14.28 33.26 -21.44
CA MET A 113 -14.00 31.89 -21.85
C MET A 113 -15.29 31.11 -22.13
N LEU A 114 -16.28 31.18 -21.24
CA LEU A 114 -17.57 30.51 -21.37
C LEU A 114 -18.31 31.00 -22.63
N LYS A 115 -18.33 32.31 -22.86
CA LYS A 115 -18.92 32.93 -24.06
C LYS A 115 -18.26 32.45 -25.34
N ARG A 116 -16.92 32.45 -25.41
CA ARG A 116 -16.16 31.95 -26.58
C ARG A 116 -16.42 30.47 -26.82
N MET A 117 -16.49 29.68 -25.75
CA MET A 117 -16.75 28.25 -25.84
C MET A 117 -18.14 27.97 -26.40
N ILE A 118 -19.18 28.66 -25.91
CA ILE A 118 -20.55 28.53 -26.43
C ILE A 118 -20.60 28.91 -27.91
N LEU A 119 -20.03 30.06 -28.30
CA LEU A 119 -20.01 30.51 -29.69
C LEU A 119 -19.32 29.49 -30.61
N THR A 120 -18.18 28.96 -30.16
CA THR A 120 -17.41 27.97 -30.93
C THR A 120 -18.16 26.65 -31.05
N LEU A 121 -18.75 26.16 -29.97
CA LEU A 121 -19.48 24.90 -29.96
C LEU A 121 -20.77 24.98 -30.77
N VAL A 122 -21.57 26.03 -30.60
CA VAL A 122 -22.79 26.24 -31.39
C VAL A 122 -22.44 26.38 -32.87
N GLY A 123 -21.41 27.17 -33.21
CA GLY A 123 -20.94 27.30 -34.59
C GLY A 123 -20.53 25.95 -35.20
N ARG A 124 -19.69 25.21 -34.48
CA ARG A 124 -19.17 23.91 -34.94
C ARG A 124 -20.25 22.84 -35.05
N VAL A 125 -21.16 22.76 -34.08
CA VAL A 125 -22.30 21.84 -34.11
C VAL A 125 -23.15 22.09 -35.34
N ARG A 126 -23.40 23.36 -35.69
CA ARG A 126 -24.19 23.70 -36.89
C ARG A 126 -23.48 23.35 -38.19
N GLU A 127 -22.18 23.60 -38.27
CA GLU A 127 -21.34 23.23 -39.42
C GLU A 127 -21.27 21.72 -39.63
N GLU A 128 -20.94 20.96 -38.59
CA GLU A 128 -20.74 19.50 -38.67
C GLU A 128 -22.06 18.72 -38.81
N SER A 129 -23.18 19.29 -38.35
CA SER A 129 -24.50 18.63 -38.41
C SER A 129 -25.28 18.95 -39.69
N GLY A 130 -24.78 19.82 -40.58
CA GLY A 130 -25.50 20.25 -41.78
C GLY A 130 -26.86 20.89 -41.45
N VAL A 131 -26.92 21.63 -40.34
CA VAL A 131 -28.13 22.19 -39.77
C VAL A 131 -28.49 23.51 -40.47
N ASP A 132 -29.68 23.59 -41.05
CA ASP A 132 -30.27 24.86 -41.50
C ASP A 132 -30.37 25.84 -40.32
N ALA A 133 -30.52 27.15 -40.59
CA ALA A 133 -30.68 28.21 -39.58
C ALA A 133 -31.85 28.03 -38.59
N SER A 134 -32.59 26.92 -38.66
CA SER A 134 -33.86 26.69 -37.97
C SER A 134 -33.87 25.49 -37.01
N ALA A 135 -32.76 24.79 -36.76
CA ALA A 135 -32.78 23.73 -35.75
C ALA A 135 -32.71 24.30 -34.33
N ASP A 136 -33.59 23.82 -33.46
CA ASP A 136 -33.66 24.22 -32.06
C ASP A 136 -32.47 23.63 -31.29
N VAL A 137 -31.47 24.47 -31.00
CA VAL A 137 -30.35 24.11 -30.12
C VAL A 137 -30.68 24.59 -28.72
N GLU A 138 -30.76 23.69 -27.75
CA GLU A 138 -30.97 24.06 -26.35
C GLU A 138 -29.63 24.07 -25.59
N LEU A 139 -29.28 25.24 -25.04
CA LEU A 139 -28.13 25.41 -24.18
C LEU A 139 -28.57 25.39 -22.72
N LEU A 140 -28.20 24.34 -22.00
CA LEU A 140 -28.42 24.23 -20.56
C LEU A 140 -27.26 24.88 -19.81
N LEU A 141 -27.61 25.93 -19.06
CA LEU A 141 -26.67 26.70 -18.24
C LEU A 141 -26.72 26.24 -16.77
N PRO A 142 -25.62 26.37 -16.02
CA PRO A 142 -25.53 25.89 -14.66
C PRO A 142 -26.40 26.75 -13.73
N ARG A 143 -26.89 26.14 -12.64
CA ARG A 143 -27.83 26.81 -11.71
C ARG A 143 -27.23 28.02 -10.98
N SER A 144 -25.91 28.04 -10.79
CA SER A 144 -25.17 29.16 -10.21
C SER A 144 -23.93 29.47 -11.04
N VAL A 145 -23.91 30.63 -11.67
CA VAL A 145 -22.70 31.18 -12.32
C VAL A 145 -21.70 31.70 -11.27
N VAL A 146 -22.09 31.73 -10.00
CA VAL A 146 -21.37 32.40 -8.91
C VAL A 146 -20.78 31.34 -7.96
N GLY A 147 -19.46 31.35 -7.81
CA GLY A 147 -18.80 30.60 -6.74
C GLY A 147 -19.15 31.20 -5.38
N LEU A 148 -19.29 30.37 -4.35
CA LEU A 148 -19.54 30.80 -2.96
C LEU A 148 -18.60 31.91 -2.43
N ASP A 149 -17.45 32.11 -3.07
CA ASP A 149 -16.46 33.14 -2.69
C ASP A 149 -16.80 34.56 -3.17
N ASP A 150 -17.53 34.72 -4.28
CA ASP A 150 -17.97 36.03 -4.77
C ASP A 150 -19.13 36.58 -3.93
N LEU A 151 -19.99 35.66 -3.44
CA LEU A 151 -21.10 35.92 -2.50
C LEU A 151 -20.65 36.59 -1.18
N ARG A 152 -19.38 36.44 -0.80
CA ARG A 152 -18.82 37.02 0.44
C ARG A 152 -18.21 38.40 0.25
N ARG A 153 -17.82 38.76 -0.98
CA ARG A 153 -17.04 39.97 -1.24
C ARG A 153 -17.90 41.16 -1.66
N LYS A 154 -19.05 40.94 -2.29
CA LYS A 154 -19.96 42.01 -2.73
C LYS A 154 -21.44 41.59 -2.68
N PRO A 155 -22.15 41.88 -1.59
CA PRO A 155 -23.58 41.57 -1.46
C PRO A 155 -24.48 42.42 -2.38
N GLU A 156 -23.96 43.46 -3.01
CA GLU A 156 -24.73 44.47 -3.74
C GLU A 156 -24.92 44.15 -5.24
N GLU A 157 -24.18 43.17 -5.78
CA GLU A 157 -24.31 42.71 -7.18
C GLU A 157 -25.51 41.76 -7.37
N LEU A 158 -26.31 41.54 -6.32
CA LEU A 158 -27.46 40.62 -6.27
C LEU A 158 -28.73 41.08 -6.99
N HIS A 159 -28.73 42.24 -7.64
CA HIS A 159 -29.96 42.88 -8.13
C HIS A 159 -30.15 42.85 -9.65
N ALA A 160 -29.81 41.73 -10.31
CA ALA A 160 -30.44 41.23 -11.55
C ALA A 160 -29.74 39.93 -11.95
N GLY A 161 -30.50 38.92 -12.39
CA GLY A 161 -29.98 37.58 -12.65
C GLY A 161 -28.71 37.55 -13.52
N THR A 162 -27.65 36.96 -12.99
CA THR A 162 -26.37 36.73 -13.68
C THR A 162 -26.55 35.92 -14.97
N LEU A 163 -27.49 34.97 -14.97
CA LEU A 163 -27.96 34.27 -16.17
C LEU A 163 -28.62 35.22 -17.17
N THR A 164 -29.40 36.20 -16.71
CA THR A 164 -30.05 37.19 -17.59
C THR A 164 -29.03 38.11 -18.25
N HIS A 165 -27.98 38.54 -17.53
CA HIS A 165 -26.87 39.30 -18.10
C HIS A 165 -26.07 38.47 -19.10
N PHE A 166 -25.75 37.22 -18.74
CA PHE A 166 -25.02 36.31 -19.61
C PHE A 166 -25.81 35.99 -20.89
N VAL A 167 -27.12 35.71 -20.77
CA VAL A 167 -28.04 35.54 -21.92
C VAL A 167 -28.14 36.81 -22.75
N ALA A 168 -28.16 37.99 -22.12
CA ALA A 168 -28.16 39.29 -22.81
C ALA A 168 -26.83 39.60 -23.53
N ALA A 169 -25.71 39.00 -23.11
CA ALA A 169 -24.42 39.14 -23.77
C ALA A 169 -24.28 38.31 -25.06
N PHE A 170 -25.24 37.41 -25.35
CA PHE A 170 -25.35 36.74 -26.65
C PHE A 170 -26.11 37.63 -27.66
N THR A 171 -25.74 37.51 -28.92
CA THR A 171 -26.31 38.37 -29.98
C THR A 171 -27.75 37.98 -30.27
N ALA A 172 -28.57 38.98 -30.65
CA ALA A 172 -29.93 38.75 -31.15
C ALA A 172 -29.96 37.77 -32.34
N ASP A 173 -28.85 37.66 -33.07
CA ASP A 173 -28.70 36.75 -34.20
C ASP A 173 -28.66 35.28 -33.75
N MET A 174 -28.02 34.93 -32.62
CA MET A 174 -28.08 33.56 -32.09
C MET A 174 -29.48 33.12 -31.69
N LEU A 175 -30.28 34.03 -31.13
CA LEU A 175 -31.67 33.77 -30.78
C LEU A 175 -32.55 33.62 -32.03
N ARG A 176 -32.24 34.36 -33.10
CA ARG A 176 -32.89 34.22 -34.41
C ARG A 176 -32.52 32.91 -35.10
N ASP A 177 -31.33 32.40 -34.83
CA ASP A 177 -30.80 31.14 -35.37
C ASP A 177 -31.27 29.88 -34.59
N GLY A 178 -32.30 30.01 -33.74
CA GLY A 178 -32.94 28.87 -33.07
C GLY A 178 -32.29 28.41 -31.75
N VAL A 179 -31.38 29.19 -31.17
CA VAL A 179 -30.78 28.85 -29.86
C VAL A 179 -31.74 29.20 -28.72
N ARG A 180 -32.10 28.19 -27.92
CA ARG A 180 -32.87 28.33 -26.68
C ARG A 180 -31.96 28.15 -25.47
N PHE A 181 -32.27 28.86 -24.38
CA PHE A 181 -31.54 28.73 -23.13
C PHE A 181 -32.40 28.03 -22.09
N GLY A 182 -31.88 26.96 -21.51
CA GLY A 182 -32.46 26.24 -20.40
C GLY A 182 -31.54 26.26 -19.18
N ARG A 183 -32.03 25.73 -18.07
CA ARG A 183 -31.25 25.59 -16.84
C ARG A 183 -31.01 24.11 -16.60
N ALA A 184 -29.76 23.74 -16.34
CA ALA A 184 -29.41 22.38 -15.95
C ALA A 184 -30.04 22.02 -14.59
N ASP A 185 -30.39 20.74 -14.41
CA ASP A 185 -30.95 20.26 -13.15
C ASP A 185 -29.89 19.87 -12.11
N ASP A 186 -28.70 19.55 -12.59
CA ASP A 186 -27.53 19.23 -11.79
C ASP A 186 -26.82 20.50 -11.27
N PRO A 187 -26.02 20.37 -10.19
CA PRO A 187 -25.23 21.48 -9.65
C PRO A 187 -23.88 21.65 -10.36
N ASP A 188 -23.60 20.91 -11.43
CA ASP A 188 -22.29 20.91 -12.06
C ASP A 188 -22.05 22.26 -12.77
N GLY A 189 -20.80 22.72 -12.75
CA GLY A 189 -20.36 23.89 -13.51
C GLY A 189 -20.21 23.58 -15.00
N GLY A 190 -20.15 24.63 -15.83
CA GLY A 190 -20.02 24.51 -17.28
C GLY A 190 -21.36 24.46 -18.00
N ILE A 191 -21.39 23.90 -19.22
CA ILE A 191 -22.58 23.97 -20.11
C ILE A 191 -22.90 22.61 -20.73
N ARG A 192 -24.17 22.41 -21.07
CA ARG A 192 -24.60 21.26 -21.87
C ARG A 192 -25.40 21.73 -23.07
N ILE A 193 -25.10 21.18 -24.24
CA ILE A 193 -25.78 21.50 -25.50
C ILE A 193 -26.63 20.30 -25.88
N VAL A 194 -27.93 20.52 -26.07
CA VAL A 194 -28.90 19.47 -26.40
C VAL A 194 -29.58 19.82 -27.72
N MET A 195 -29.63 18.82 -28.61
CA MET A 195 -30.40 18.87 -29.86
C MET A 195 -31.44 17.74 -29.79
N ALA A 196 -32.65 18.09 -29.33
CA ALA A 196 -33.70 17.12 -29.04
C ALA A 196 -34.21 16.41 -30.31
N ASP A 197 -34.18 17.08 -31.45
CA ASP A 197 -34.59 16.57 -32.76
C ASP A 197 -33.69 15.42 -33.28
N ARG A 198 -32.43 15.38 -32.84
CA ARG A 198 -31.43 14.39 -33.26
C ARG A 198 -30.95 13.46 -32.13
N GLY A 199 -31.41 13.67 -30.90
CA GLY A 199 -30.98 12.90 -29.74
C GLY A 199 -29.49 13.09 -29.41
N ILE A 200 -28.90 14.24 -29.77
CA ILE A 200 -27.50 14.55 -29.51
C ILE A 200 -27.42 15.42 -28.25
N SER A 201 -26.51 15.06 -27.35
CA SER A 201 -26.17 15.84 -26.16
C SER A 201 -24.66 15.96 -26.07
N ILE A 202 -24.15 17.18 -25.95
CA ILE A 202 -22.74 17.47 -25.74
C ILE A 202 -22.59 18.03 -24.34
N ASP A 203 -21.89 17.30 -23.49
CA ASP A 203 -21.59 17.70 -22.12
C ASP A 203 -20.22 18.37 -22.06
N VAL A 204 -20.22 19.66 -21.71
CA VAL A 204 -19.02 20.48 -21.51
C VAL A 204 -19.05 21.07 -20.10
N THR A 205 -19.39 20.21 -19.14
CA THR A 205 -19.24 20.52 -17.72
C THR A 205 -17.78 20.50 -17.29
N ASP A 206 -17.47 21.16 -16.18
CA ASP A 206 -16.12 21.19 -15.58
C ASP A 206 -15.55 19.77 -15.43
N LYS A 207 -16.42 18.84 -14.99
CA LYS A 207 -16.09 17.43 -14.80
C LYS A 207 -15.82 16.73 -16.12
N ALA A 208 -16.70 16.88 -17.11
CA ALA A 208 -16.54 16.22 -18.41
C ALA A 208 -15.23 16.65 -19.10
N VAL A 209 -14.89 17.94 -19.02
CA VAL A 209 -13.64 18.47 -19.58
C VAL A 209 -12.43 18.01 -18.79
N ALA A 210 -12.51 17.98 -17.45
CA ALA A 210 -11.44 17.44 -16.61
C ALA A 210 -11.16 15.97 -16.89
N ASP A 211 -12.21 15.14 -16.97
CA ASP A 211 -12.08 13.72 -17.27
C ASP A 211 -11.48 13.50 -18.67
N ALA A 212 -11.94 14.25 -19.68
CA ALA A 212 -11.40 14.17 -21.03
C ALA A 212 -9.91 14.53 -21.10
N LEU A 213 -9.49 15.59 -20.42
CA LEU A 213 -8.07 15.97 -20.35
C LEU A 213 -7.24 14.93 -19.58
N LEU A 214 -7.78 14.42 -18.47
CA LEU A 214 -7.09 13.41 -17.65
C LEU A 214 -6.87 12.10 -18.41
N VAL A 215 -7.77 11.69 -19.30
CA VAL A 215 -7.55 10.51 -20.18
C VAL A 215 -6.24 10.62 -20.96
N HIS A 216 -5.86 11.82 -21.39
CA HIS A 216 -4.63 12.06 -22.14
C HIS A 216 -3.42 12.40 -21.25
N MET A 217 -3.65 13.07 -20.11
CA MET A 217 -2.59 13.50 -19.21
C MET A 217 -2.09 12.38 -18.28
N GLN A 218 -3.00 11.54 -17.77
CA GLN A 218 -2.65 10.49 -16.80
C GLN A 218 -1.62 9.48 -17.33
N PRO A 219 -1.71 8.96 -18.57
CA PRO A 219 -0.69 8.03 -19.09
C PRO A 219 0.70 8.66 -19.13
N ARG A 220 0.80 9.92 -19.58
CA ARG A 220 2.06 10.67 -19.63
C ARG A 220 2.61 10.97 -18.24
N PHE A 221 1.75 11.38 -17.31
CA PHE A 221 2.14 11.61 -15.94
C PHE A 221 2.67 10.34 -15.26
N ARG A 222 2.01 9.20 -15.47
CA ARG A 222 2.51 7.90 -14.99
C ARG A 222 3.87 7.56 -15.61
N ALA A 223 4.03 7.77 -16.91
CA ALA A 223 5.30 7.51 -17.59
C ALA A 223 6.45 8.39 -17.04
N LEU A 224 6.18 9.65 -16.68
CA LEU A 224 7.13 10.53 -15.98
C LEU A 224 7.47 10.00 -14.58
N LEU A 225 6.46 9.57 -13.80
CA LEU A 225 6.69 8.96 -12.48
C LEU A 225 7.44 7.63 -12.54
N GLU A 226 7.36 6.93 -13.67
CA GLU A 226 8.07 5.67 -13.92
C GLU A 226 9.45 5.88 -14.53
N GLY A 227 9.84 7.12 -14.84
CA GLY A 227 11.11 7.44 -15.47
C GLY A 227 11.23 6.94 -16.91
N VAL A 228 10.10 6.64 -17.57
CA VAL A 228 10.03 6.14 -18.96
C VAL A 228 10.11 7.29 -19.97
N VAL A 229 9.79 8.51 -19.52
CA VAL A 229 9.88 9.73 -20.33
C VAL A 229 10.82 10.69 -19.61
N THR A 230 11.94 11.02 -20.27
CA THR A 230 12.89 12.10 -19.89
C THR A 230 12.80 13.25 -20.86
#